data_AF-A0A7Y4JWP1-F1
#
_entry.id   AF-A0A7Y4JWP1-F1
#
_cell.length_a   1.000
_cell.length_b   1.000
_cell.length_c   1.000
_cell.angle_alpha   90.00
_cell.angle_beta   90.00
_cell.angle_gamma   90.00
#
_symmetry.space_group_name_H-M   'P 1'
#
loop_
_entity.id
_entity.type
_entity.pdbx_description
1 polymer ?
#
loop_
_entity_poly.entity_id
_entity_poly.type
_entity_poly.pdbx_seq_one_letter_code
_entity_poly.pdbx_strand_id
1 'polypeptide(L)'
;TLPAGGAGGGIQGDPDGEVHHICTDKNEVSSASGGPWTPLFENFFKQADMKMSDRANQVRINGHQGPHPRGYHEEIFRRLTLAMKGCRDVAQCRGSLTRELGRIARDLTTEGSKLRTLITKAAGN
;
A
#
# COMPACT_ATOMS: atom_id res chain seq x y z
N THR A 1 27.10 6.13 -14.11
CA THR A 1 27.01 6.00 -12.64
C THR A 1 25.71 6.63 -12.20
N LEU A 2 24.72 5.82 -11.82
CA LEU A 2 23.51 6.34 -11.17
C LEU A 2 23.86 6.70 -9.72
N PRO A 3 23.41 7.84 -9.17
CA PRO A 3 23.65 8.12 -7.78
C PRO A 3 22.84 7.13 -6.94
N ALA A 4 23.50 6.52 -5.96
CA ALA A 4 22.85 5.83 -4.87
C ALA A 4 21.99 6.87 -4.12
N GLY A 5 20.67 6.85 -4.40
CA GLY A 5 19.68 7.63 -3.67
C GLY A 5 19.65 7.17 -2.23
N GLY A 6 20.07 8.05 -1.32
CA GLY A 6 20.30 7.76 0.09
C GLY A 6 19.06 7.26 0.83
N ALA A 7 19.33 6.55 1.92
CA ALA A 7 18.40 6.30 3.00
C ALA A 7 17.94 7.65 3.61
N GLY A 8 16.95 8.30 2.99
CA GLY A 8 16.28 9.47 3.53
C GLY A 8 15.09 9.05 4.39
N GLY A 9 15.13 9.37 5.69
CA GLY A 9 14.14 9.01 6.71
C GLY A 9 12.75 9.66 6.56
N GLY A 10 12.26 9.90 5.34
CA GLY A 10 10.95 10.47 5.00
C GLY A 10 9.94 9.41 4.54
N ILE A 11 8.64 9.66 4.69
CA ILE A 11 7.60 8.83 4.06
C ILE A 11 7.57 9.26 2.60
N GLN A 12 7.70 8.31 1.68
CA GLN A 12 7.67 8.62 0.25
C GLN A 12 6.30 9.16 -0.17
N GLY A 13 6.29 10.08 -1.13
CA GLY A 13 5.07 10.48 -1.81
C GLY A 13 5.01 11.96 -2.13
N ASP A 14 3.80 12.47 -2.34
CA ASP A 14 3.57 13.83 -2.80
C ASP A 14 4.09 14.86 -1.77
N PRO A 15 4.81 15.93 -2.18
CA PRO A 15 5.42 16.91 -1.26
C PRO A 15 4.45 17.60 -0.28
N ASP A 16 3.17 17.68 -0.63
CA ASP A 16 2.11 18.27 0.22
C ASP A 16 0.99 17.27 0.56
N GLY A 17 1.21 15.98 0.34
CA GLY A 17 0.21 14.94 0.60
C GLY A 17 0.04 14.59 2.09
N GLU A 18 -1.18 14.22 2.48
CA GLU A 18 -1.41 13.60 3.79
C GLU A 18 -0.83 12.19 3.82
N VAL A 19 -0.49 11.69 5.01
CA VAL A 19 0.04 10.32 5.17
C VAL A 19 -1.13 9.33 5.18
N HIS A 20 -1.10 8.38 4.26
CA HIS A 20 -2.09 7.31 4.15
C HIS A 20 -1.44 5.94 4.28
N HIS A 21 -2.21 4.97 4.78
CA HIS A 21 -1.85 3.56 4.70
C HIS A 21 -2.18 2.99 3.31
N ILE A 22 -1.22 2.29 2.71
CA ILE A 22 -1.43 1.54 1.46
C ILE A 22 -2.39 0.37 1.73
N CYS A 23 -2.08 -0.45 2.72
CA CYS A 23 -2.95 -1.50 3.24
C CYS A 23 -3.73 -0.96 4.44
N THR A 24 -5.06 -0.91 4.36
CA THR A 24 -5.90 -0.31 5.42
C THR A 24 -5.82 -1.08 6.74
N ASP A 25 -5.72 -0.33 7.83
CA ASP A 25 -5.81 -0.79 9.22
C ASP A 25 -7.18 -0.45 9.86
N LYS A 26 -8.14 0.07 9.08
CA LYS A 26 -9.43 0.58 9.58
C LYS A 26 -10.65 -0.18 9.06
N ASN A 27 -10.45 -1.34 8.45
CA ASN A 27 -11.53 -2.17 7.89
C ASN A 27 -11.49 -3.59 8.46
N GLU A 28 -11.72 -3.70 9.76
CA GLU A 28 -11.69 -4.96 10.51
C GLU A 28 -12.99 -5.76 10.42
N VAL A 29 -14.14 -5.10 10.24
CA VAL A 29 -15.47 -5.74 10.34
C VAL A 29 -16.30 -5.65 9.06
N SER A 30 -16.34 -4.48 8.43
CA SER A 30 -17.28 -4.21 7.33
C SER A 30 -16.85 -4.84 6.01
N SER A 31 -17.79 -5.50 5.32
CA SER A 31 -17.63 -6.02 3.96
C SER A 31 -18.14 -5.06 2.87
N ALA A 32 -18.58 -3.84 3.22
CA ALA A 32 -19.20 -2.90 2.28
C ALA A 32 -18.31 -2.52 1.08
N SER A 33 -16.98 -2.55 1.26
CA SER A 33 -15.99 -2.36 0.19
C SER A 33 -15.33 -3.67 -0.28
N GLY A 34 -15.97 -4.82 -0.07
CA GLY A 34 -15.45 -6.15 -0.39
C GLY A 34 -14.53 -6.77 0.67
N GLY A 35 -14.42 -6.14 1.85
CA GLY A 35 -13.61 -6.60 2.98
C GLY A 35 -14.26 -7.71 3.83
N PRO A 36 -13.84 -7.88 5.10
CA PRO A 36 -12.91 -7.02 5.84
C PRO A 36 -11.47 -7.14 5.32
N TRP A 37 -10.86 -6.00 5.03
CA TRP A 37 -9.54 -5.93 4.40
C TRP A 37 -8.38 -5.95 5.39
N THR A 38 -8.55 -5.38 6.59
CA THR A 38 -7.47 -5.31 7.58
C THR A 38 -6.94 -6.70 7.96
N PRO A 39 -7.78 -7.69 8.32
CA PRO A 39 -7.30 -9.03 8.67
C PRO A 39 -6.60 -9.74 7.50
N LEU A 40 -7.02 -9.45 6.26
CA LEU A 40 -6.39 -10.01 5.06
C LEU A 40 -4.99 -9.45 4.85
N PHE A 41 -4.80 -8.15 5.07
CA PHE A 41 -3.49 -7.52 4.97
C PHE A 41 -2.57 -7.92 6.11
N GLU A 42 -3.06 -7.98 7.35
CA GLU A 42 -2.28 -8.39 8.53
C GLU A 42 -1.56 -9.73 8.33
N ASN A 43 -2.14 -10.66 7.58
CA ASN A 43 -1.50 -11.94 7.25
C ASN A 43 -0.17 -11.77 6.51
N PHE A 44 -0.05 -10.79 5.62
CA PHE A 44 1.21 -10.51 4.91
C PHE A 44 2.24 -9.89 5.85
N PHE A 45 1.81 -8.93 6.67
CA PHE A 45 2.67 -8.23 7.61
C PHE A 45 3.21 -9.19 8.68
N LYS A 46 2.37 -10.09 9.20
CA LYS A 46 2.78 -11.15 10.13
C LYS A 46 3.83 -12.08 9.54
N GLN A 47 3.67 -12.53 8.29
CA GLN A 47 4.66 -13.38 7.60
C GLN A 47 6.01 -12.67 7.40
N ALA A 48 5.98 -11.35 7.29
CA ALA A 48 7.15 -10.50 7.15
C ALA A 48 7.73 -9.98 8.48
N ASP A 49 7.13 -10.34 9.63
CA ASP A 49 7.45 -9.77 10.94
C ASP A 49 7.44 -8.23 10.90
N MET A 50 6.39 -7.67 10.28
CA MET A 50 6.15 -6.23 10.12
C MET A 50 4.83 -5.84 10.79
N LYS A 51 4.67 -4.55 11.09
CA LYS A 51 3.45 -3.96 11.62
C LYS A 51 2.70 -3.21 10.54
N MET A 52 1.37 -3.18 10.61
CA MET A 52 0.54 -2.36 9.71
C MET A 52 0.91 -0.87 9.77
N SER A 53 1.41 -0.40 10.92
CA SER A 53 1.89 0.96 11.15
C SER A 53 3.33 1.22 10.69
N ASP A 54 4.03 0.22 10.15
CA ASP A 54 5.38 0.42 9.64
C ASP A 54 5.37 1.39 8.47
N ARG A 55 6.38 2.25 8.40
CA ARG A 55 6.51 3.29 7.38
C ARG A 55 6.49 2.76 5.94
N ALA A 56 6.86 1.49 5.74
CA ALA A 56 6.76 0.84 4.44
C ALA A 56 5.32 0.74 3.92
N ASN A 57 4.33 0.68 4.82
CA ASN A 57 2.90 0.69 4.51
C ASN A 57 2.35 2.13 4.38
N GLN A 58 3.18 3.17 4.48
CA GLN A 58 2.74 4.55 4.45
C GLN A 58 3.21 5.25 3.17
N VAL A 59 2.37 6.17 2.68
CA VAL A 59 2.66 7.00 1.51
C VAL A 59 1.98 8.35 1.65
N ARG A 60 2.62 9.41 1.16
CA ARG A 60 2.02 10.75 1.10
C ARG A 60 1.25 10.90 -0.21
N ILE A 61 -0.04 11.25 -0.12
CA ILE A 61 -0.91 11.37 -1.29
C ILE A 61 -1.66 12.70 -1.19
N ASN A 62 -1.56 13.53 -2.21
CA ASN A 62 -2.40 14.72 -2.32
C ASN A 62 -3.70 14.39 -3.08
N GLY A 63 -4.79 15.08 -2.74
CA GLY A 63 -6.09 14.90 -3.39
C GLY A 63 -6.75 13.54 -3.14
N HIS A 64 -6.30 12.77 -2.14
CA HIS A 64 -6.98 11.55 -1.69
C HIS A 64 -8.39 11.89 -1.16
N GLN A 65 -9.42 11.15 -1.60
CA GLN A 65 -10.81 11.42 -1.23
C GLN A 65 -11.57 10.16 -0.81
N GLY A 66 -12.26 10.24 0.32
CA GLY A 66 -13.17 9.21 0.79
C GLY A 66 -12.50 7.88 1.21
N PRO A 67 -13.30 6.86 1.52
CA PRO A 67 -12.79 5.51 1.77
C PRO A 67 -12.23 4.88 0.49
N HIS A 68 -11.22 4.03 0.62
CA HIS A 68 -10.68 3.28 -0.52
C HIS A 68 -11.75 2.36 -1.12
N PRO A 69 -11.94 2.36 -2.46
CA PRO A 69 -12.93 1.51 -3.11
C PRO A 69 -12.48 0.04 -3.13
N ARG A 70 -13.42 -0.88 -3.35
CA ARG A 70 -13.16 -2.32 -3.48
C ARG A 70 -12.01 -2.64 -4.45
N GLY A 71 -12.04 -2.06 -5.65
CA GLY A 71 -11.03 -2.32 -6.68
C GLY A 71 -9.61 -1.88 -6.30
N TYR A 72 -9.48 -0.91 -5.37
CA TYR A 72 -8.17 -0.53 -4.82
C TYR A 72 -7.63 -1.64 -3.94
N HIS A 73 -8.44 -2.12 -2.99
CA HIS A 73 -8.04 -3.17 -2.07
C HIS A 73 -7.76 -4.49 -2.77
N GLU A 74 -8.59 -4.88 -3.74
CA GLU A 74 -8.39 -6.10 -4.54
C GLU A 74 -7.07 -6.05 -5.32
N GLU A 75 -6.73 -4.91 -5.92
CA GLU A 75 -5.49 -4.78 -6.68
C GLU A 75 -4.25 -4.86 -5.78
N ILE A 76 -4.27 -4.23 -4.60
CA ILE A 76 -3.18 -4.35 -3.62
C ILE A 76 -3.06 -5.78 -3.12
N PHE A 77 -4.18 -6.40 -2.71
CA PHE A 77 -4.18 -7.77 -2.22
C PHE A 77 -3.62 -8.75 -3.25
N ARG A 78 -4.03 -8.61 -4.52
CA ARG A 78 -3.53 -9.41 -5.65
C ARG A 78 -2.02 -9.24 -5.83
N ARG A 79 -1.52 -8.00 -5.81
CA ARG A 79 -0.08 -7.71 -5.96
C ARG A 79 0.74 -8.30 -4.82
N LEU A 80 0.32 -8.12 -3.57
CA LEU A 80 1.00 -8.66 -2.40
C LEU A 80 1.00 -10.20 -2.42
N THR A 81 -0.13 -10.82 -2.75
CA THR A 81 -0.23 -12.27 -2.91
C THR A 81 0.81 -12.79 -3.91
N LEU A 82 0.93 -12.15 -5.08
CA LEU A 82 1.90 -12.56 -6.09
C LEU A 82 3.35 -12.31 -5.65
N ALA A 83 3.64 -11.15 -5.05
CA ALA A 83 4.98 -10.80 -4.61
C ALA A 83 5.49 -11.72 -3.48
N MET A 84 4.59 -12.24 -2.66
CA MET A 84 4.93 -13.10 -1.52
C MET A 84 4.84 -14.60 -1.80
N LYS A 85 4.36 -15.03 -2.99
CA LYS A 85 4.08 -16.44 -3.36
C LYS A 85 5.27 -17.43 -3.27
N GLY A 86 6.47 -17.00 -2.91
CA GLY A 86 7.63 -17.87 -2.81
C GLY A 86 8.63 -17.50 -1.72
N CYS A 87 8.30 -16.57 -0.82
CA CYS A 87 9.18 -16.31 0.31
C CYS A 87 9.15 -17.50 1.27
N ARG A 88 10.32 -17.92 1.75
CA ARG A 88 10.49 -19.14 2.57
C ARG A 88 10.88 -18.83 4.01
N ASP A 89 11.37 -17.63 4.25
CA ASP A 89 11.76 -17.14 5.57
C ASP A 89 11.33 -15.67 5.76
N VAL A 90 11.37 -15.21 7.00
CA VAL A 90 10.96 -13.86 7.40
C VAL A 90 11.72 -12.78 6.63
N ALA A 91 13.03 -12.95 6.40
CA ALA A 91 13.84 -11.95 5.71
C ALA A 91 13.44 -11.83 4.24
N GLN A 92 13.20 -12.96 3.57
CA GLN A 92 12.67 -12.99 2.21
C GLN A 92 11.27 -12.37 2.13
N CYS A 93 10.37 -12.72 3.06
CA CYS A 93 9.01 -12.20 3.07
C CYS A 93 9.00 -10.68 3.32
N ARG A 94 9.76 -10.20 4.30
CA ARG A 94 9.96 -8.77 4.57
C ARG A 94 10.51 -8.01 3.37
N GLY A 95 11.52 -8.59 2.71
CA GLY A 95 12.08 -8.01 1.49
C GLY A 95 11.05 -7.93 0.36
N SER A 96 10.27 -8.97 0.13
CA SER A 96 9.25 -9.00 -0.93
C SER A 96 8.09 -8.05 -0.64
N LEU A 97 7.58 -8.04 0.58
CA LEU A 97 6.52 -7.13 1.01
C LEU A 97 6.96 -5.66 0.87
N THR A 98 8.12 -5.31 1.41
CA THR A 98 8.65 -3.93 1.34
C THR A 98 8.88 -3.48 -0.10
N ARG A 99 9.41 -4.34 -0.96
CA ARG A 99 9.61 -4.02 -2.39
C ARG A 99 8.29 -3.77 -3.12
N GLU A 100 7.27 -4.58 -2.85
CA GLU A 100 5.98 -4.43 -3.52
C GLU A 100 5.21 -3.22 -2.98
N LEU A 101 5.22 -2.96 -1.67
CA LEU A 101 4.67 -1.71 -1.09
C LEU A 101 5.35 -0.48 -1.70
N GLY A 102 6.67 -0.52 -1.92
CA GLY A 102 7.39 0.55 -2.61
C GLY A 102 6.96 0.74 -4.07
N ARG A 103 6.62 -0.33 -4.79
CA ARG A 103 6.06 -0.25 -6.16
C ARG A 103 4.66 0.34 -6.15
N ILE A 104 3.82 -0.11 -5.24
CA ILE A 104 2.45 0.39 -5.07
C ILE A 104 2.49 1.89 -4.73
N ALA A 105 3.35 2.31 -3.81
CA ALA A 105 3.50 3.73 -3.49
C ALA A 105 3.90 4.58 -4.69
N ARG A 106 4.82 4.09 -5.54
CA ARG A 106 5.15 4.78 -6.80
C ARG A 106 3.95 4.93 -7.72
N ASP A 107 3.11 3.91 -7.84
CA ASP A 107 1.88 4.03 -8.62
C ASP A 107 0.95 5.09 -7.99
N LEU A 108 0.80 5.09 -6.65
CA LEU A 108 -0.07 6.05 -5.93
C LEU A 108 0.39 7.51 -6.10
N THR A 109 1.68 7.73 -6.33
CA THR A 109 2.28 9.05 -6.50
C THR A 109 2.52 9.39 -7.98
N THR A 110 2.15 8.50 -8.90
CA THR A 110 2.26 8.74 -10.35
C THR A 110 0.91 9.20 -10.88
N GLU A 111 0.88 10.44 -11.41
CA GLU A 111 -0.31 10.99 -12.04
C GLU A 111 -0.84 10.10 -13.17
N GLY A 112 -2.16 9.94 -13.24
CA GLY A 112 -2.81 9.10 -14.25
C GLY A 112 -2.65 7.59 -14.05
N SER A 113 -1.90 7.12 -13.04
CA SER A 113 -1.85 5.69 -12.73
C SER A 113 -3.24 5.18 -12.34
N LYS A 114 -3.48 3.89 -12.60
CA LYS A 114 -4.74 3.24 -12.23
C LYS A 114 -5.01 3.36 -10.73
N LEU A 115 -4.02 3.08 -9.89
CA LEU A 115 -4.18 3.10 -8.44
C LEU A 115 -4.43 4.50 -7.90
N ARG A 116 -3.71 5.51 -8.40
CA ARG A 116 -3.95 6.91 -8.01
C ARG A 116 -5.34 7.37 -8.42
N THR A 117 -5.75 7.04 -9.65
CA THR A 117 -7.08 7.39 -10.17
C THR A 117 -8.22 6.83 -9.31
N LEU A 118 -8.06 5.63 -8.73
CA LEU A 118 -9.06 5.01 -7.87
C LEU A 118 -9.30 5.75 -6.55
N ILE A 119 -8.35 6.60 -6.12
CA ILE A 119 -8.39 7.24 -4.80
C ILE A 119 -8.37 8.77 -4.84
N THR A 120 -8.07 9.38 -6.00
CA THR A 120 -8.08 10.85 -6.17
C THR A 120 -9.26 11.38 -6.98
N LYS A 121 -9.97 10.53 -7.73
CA LYS A 121 -11.26 10.90 -8.30
C LYS A 121 -12.33 10.67 -7.24
N ALA A 122 -13.13 11.70 -6.96
CA ALA A 122 -14.42 11.49 -6.31
C ALA A 122 -15.12 10.36 -7.06
N ALA A 123 -15.70 9.39 -6.34
CA ALA A 123 -16.70 8.52 -6.94
C ALA A 123 -17.72 9.45 -7.62
N GLY A 124 -17.63 9.57 -8.94
CA GLY A 124 -18.55 10.38 -9.71
C GLY A 124 -19.90 9.71 -9.56
N ASN A 125 -20.79 10.34 -8.81
CA ASN A 125 -22.22 10.16 -8.96
C ASN A 125 -22.66 10.79 -10.28
#